data_AF-A0A1G9W0Q7-F1
#
_entry.id   AF-A0A1G9W0Q7-F1
#
_cell.length_a   1.000
_cell.length_b   1.000
_cell.length_c   1.000
_cell.angle_alpha   90.00
_cell.angle_beta   90.00
_cell.angle_gamma   90.00
#
_symmetry.space_group_name_H-M   'P 1'
#
loop_
_entity.id
_entity.type
_entity.pdbx_description
1 polymer ?
#
loop_
_entity_poly.entity_id
_entity_poly.type
_entity_poly.pdbx_seq_one_letter_code
_entity_poly.pdbx_strand_id
1 'polypeptide(L)'
;MKFHFLKVFTLSLAMVVFMACDKDDDTTEDRVTAEDIAEIKTIINSGEWHVSYFFDTDEDDTDNFTGYGFTFNVNGVLGATDGNAALSGAWSIAVSDADDADDVDFNIVFNAPDDFEELSEDWHIVKYTQSKIELNHVSGGSGDTDYLTFEKN
;
A
#
# COMPACT_ATOMS: atom_id res chain seq x y z
N MET A 1 -72.90 18.20 22.71
CA MET A 1 -72.17 19.17 21.87
C MET A 1 -71.03 19.79 22.68
N LYS A 2 -69.79 19.53 22.26
CA LYS A 2 -68.62 20.44 22.20
C LYS A 2 -67.34 19.59 22.25
N PHE A 3 -66.76 19.40 21.08
CA PHE A 3 -65.38 18.95 20.92
C PHE A 3 -64.45 20.04 21.47
N HIS A 4 -63.38 19.66 22.16
CA HIS A 4 -62.16 20.44 22.19
C HIS A 4 -60.95 19.51 22.04
N PHE A 5 -60.31 19.65 20.88
CA PHE A 5 -58.98 19.18 20.57
C PHE A 5 -57.96 19.82 21.52
N LEU A 6 -57.02 19.03 22.03
CA LEU A 6 -55.68 19.52 22.31
C LEU A 6 -54.65 18.53 21.75
N LYS A 7 -53.95 19.01 20.72
CA LYS A 7 -52.78 18.38 20.10
C LYS A 7 -51.52 18.80 20.86
N VAL A 8 -50.40 18.14 20.50
CA VAL A 8 -49.00 18.64 20.54
C VAL A 8 -48.29 18.26 21.86
N PHE A 9 -47.09 17.70 21.91
CA PHE A 9 -46.13 17.19 20.90
C PHE A 9 -45.21 16.22 21.66
N THR A 10 -44.83 15.11 21.04
CA THR A 10 -43.66 14.33 21.40
C THR A 10 -42.39 15.14 21.17
N LEU A 11 -41.46 15.17 22.13
CA LEU A 11 -40.09 15.62 21.90
C LEU A 11 -39.14 14.54 22.42
N SER A 12 -38.87 13.56 21.57
CA SER A 12 -37.80 12.58 21.79
C SER A 12 -36.46 13.26 21.55
N LEU A 13 -35.67 13.40 22.61
CA LEU A 13 -34.30 13.90 22.54
C LEU A 13 -33.41 12.82 21.92
N ALA A 14 -33.19 12.90 20.60
CA ALA A 14 -32.20 12.11 19.90
C ALA A 14 -30.81 12.74 20.15
N MET A 15 -29.99 12.05 20.94
CA MET A 15 -28.60 12.40 21.17
C MET A 15 -27.78 11.90 19.97
N VAL A 16 -27.54 12.79 19.01
CA VAL A 16 -26.59 12.55 17.92
C VAL A 16 -25.20 12.81 18.48
N VAL A 17 -24.48 11.75 18.81
CA VAL A 17 -23.03 11.82 19.05
C VAL A 17 -22.39 11.80 17.67
N PHE A 18 -21.93 12.95 17.20
CA PHE A 18 -21.00 12.98 16.07
C PHE A 18 -19.69 12.40 16.57
N MET A 19 -19.36 11.18 16.14
CA MET A 19 -17.99 10.70 16.12
C MET A 19 -17.22 11.62 15.16
N ALA A 20 -16.58 12.64 15.72
CA ALA A 20 -15.43 13.25 15.08
C ALA A 20 -14.28 12.26 15.27
N CYS A 21 -13.97 11.53 14.22
CA CYS A 21 -12.71 10.81 14.14
C CYS A 21 -11.68 11.87 13.74
N ASP A 22 -10.93 12.37 14.72
CA ASP A 22 -9.66 13.03 14.42
C ASP A 22 -8.81 11.95 13.73
N LYS A 23 -8.55 12.14 12.44
CA LYS A 23 -7.37 11.54 11.83
C LYS A 23 -6.20 12.34 12.39
N ASP A 24 -5.72 11.94 13.55
CA ASP A 24 -4.42 12.37 14.03
C ASP A 24 -3.41 11.91 12.98
N ASP A 25 -2.85 12.89 12.27
CA ASP A 25 -1.76 12.76 11.31
C ASP A 25 -0.44 12.63 12.10
N ASP A 26 -0.37 11.60 12.95
CA ASP A 26 0.82 11.19 13.67
C ASP A 26 1.14 9.78 13.20
N THR A 27 2.21 9.67 12.42
CA THR A 27 2.77 8.40 11.96
C THR A 27 3.06 7.54 13.18
N THR A 28 2.14 6.66 13.54
CA THR A 28 2.41 5.67 14.55
C THR A 28 3.51 4.76 14.03
N GLU A 29 4.47 4.49 14.89
CA GLU A 29 5.34 3.31 14.83
C GLU A 29 4.51 2.02 15.01
N ASP A 30 3.31 1.97 14.42
CA ASP A 30 2.43 0.83 14.44
C ASP A 30 2.75 -0.03 13.22
N ARG A 31 2.90 -1.32 13.49
CA ARG A 31 3.06 -2.35 12.47
C ARG A 31 1.94 -2.22 11.43
N VAL A 32 2.28 -2.35 10.14
CA VAL A 32 1.29 -2.44 9.06
C VAL A 32 0.47 -3.72 9.24
N THR A 33 -0.85 -3.61 9.16
CA THR A 33 -1.79 -4.73 9.36
C THR A 33 -2.81 -4.81 8.24
N ALA A 34 -3.64 -5.87 8.29
CA ALA A 34 -4.75 -6.05 7.36
C ALA A 34 -5.72 -4.86 7.27
N GLU A 35 -5.84 -4.05 8.33
CA GLU A 35 -6.71 -2.87 8.36
C GLU A 35 -6.20 -1.75 7.43
N ASP A 36 -4.90 -1.69 7.18
CA ASP A 36 -4.23 -0.67 6.36
C ASP A 36 -4.35 -0.93 4.85
N ILE A 37 -4.64 -2.16 4.44
CA ILE A 37 -4.59 -2.60 3.03
C ILE A 37 -5.43 -1.70 2.11
N ALA A 38 -6.61 -1.26 2.55
CA ALA A 38 -7.48 -0.41 1.74
C ALA A 38 -6.87 0.99 1.50
N GLU A 39 -6.19 1.54 2.51
CA GLU A 39 -5.52 2.82 2.41
C GLU A 39 -4.27 2.72 1.54
N ILE A 40 -3.42 1.71 1.76
CA ILE A 40 -2.21 1.49 0.95
C ILE A 40 -2.58 1.30 -0.53
N LYS A 41 -3.63 0.51 -0.84
CA LYS A 41 -4.12 0.38 -2.23
C LYS A 41 -4.55 1.73 -2.81
N THR A 42 -5.26 2.55 -2.04
CA THR A 42 -5.68 3.89 -2.48
C THR A 42 -4.48 4.78 -2.80
N ILE A 43 -3.43 4.71 -1.98
CA ILE A 43 -2.18 5.47 -2.15
C ILE A 43 -1.44 5.01 -3.41
N ILE A 44 -1.13 3.71 -3.49
CA ILE A 44 -0.26 3.15 -4.53
C ILE A 44 -0.94 3.14 -5.91
N ASN A 45 -2.27 3.04 -5.97
CA ASN A 45 -3.04 3.15 -7.22
C ASN A 45 -3.17 4.59 -7.75
N SER A 46 -2.70 5.58 -6.99
CA SER A 46 -2.79 6.99 -7.37
C SER A 46 -1.45 7.52 -7.85
N GLY A 47 -1.37 7.87 -9.12
CA GLY A 47 -0.19 8.54 -9.70
C GLY A 47 0.87 7.57 -10.20
N GLU A 48 2.05 8.14 -10.45
CA GLU A 48 3.23 7.42 -10.93
C GLU A 48 4.28 7.44 -9.83
N TRP A 49 5.02 6.35 -9.72
CA TRP A 49 6.04 6.12 -8.70
C TRP A 49 7.39 5.85 -9.36
N HIS A 50 8.48 5.98 -8.61
CA HIS A 50 9.79 5.51 -9.02
C HIS A 50 10.43 4.71 -7.89
N VAL A 51 11.34 3.82 -8.24
CA VAL A 51 12.21 3.16 -7.25
C VAL A 51 13.23 4.19 -6.78
N SER A 52 13.17 4.56 -5.50
CA SER A 52 14.14 5.48 -4.89
C SER A 52 15.28 4.75 -4.17
N TYR A 53 15.10 3.46 -3.90
CA TYR A 53 16.11 2.58 -3.34
C TYR A 53 15.78 1.12 -3.67
N PHE A 54 16.77 0.36 -4.13
CA PHE A 54 16.72 -1.09 -4.24
C PHE A 54 18.08 -1.67 -3.85
N PHE A 55 18.06 -2.56 -2.87
CA PHE A 55 19.24 -3.29 -2.40
C PHE A 55 18.89 -4.78 -2.39
N ASP A 56 19.52 -5.54 -3.27
CA ASP A 56 19.40 -6.99 -3.37
C ASP A 56 20.62 -7.61 -2.69
N THR A 57 20.41 -8.14 -1.50
CA THR A 57 21.36 -8.91 -0.67
C THR A 57 22.72 -8.24 -0.38
N ASP A 58 23.57 -8.03 -1.38
CA ASP A 58 24.90 -7.44 -1.28
C ASP A 58 25.18 -6.30 -2.27
N GLU A 59 24.24 -5.95 -3.15
CA GLU A 59 24.39 -4.92 -4.17
C GLU A 59 23.27 -3.86 -4.10
N ASP A 60 23.65 -2.59 -4.33
CA ASP A 60 22.71 -1.48 -4.51
C ASP A 60 22.45 -1.32 -6.01
N ASP A 61 21.31 -1.84 -6.44
CA ASP A 61 20.87 -1.88 -7.83
C ASP A 61 19.86 -0.79 -8.18
N THR A 62 19.74 0.24 -7.31
CA THR A 62 18.84 1.38 -7.52
C THR A 62 19.01 2.02 -8.90
N ASP A 63 20.24 2.09 -9.39
CA ASP A 63 20.57 2.73 -10.67
C ASP A 63 19.94 2.02 -11.88
N ASN A 64 19.63 0.71 -11.79
CA ASN A 64 18.99 -0.06 -12.86
C ASN A 64 17.58 0.44 -13.19
N PHE A 65 16.92 1.09 -12.23
CA PHE A 65 15.56 1.61 -12.37
C PHE A 65 15.48 3.11 -12.61
N THR A 66 16.64 3.78 -12.76
CA THR A 66 16.68 5.23 -12.99
C THR A 66 15.92 5.60 -14.25
N GLY A 67 14.95 6.51 -14.10
CA GLY A 67 14.13 7.02 -15.20
C GLY A 67 12.86 6.21 -15.48
N TYR A 68 12.67 5.06 -14.83
CA TYR A 68 11.41 4.32 -14.92
C TYR A 68 10.34 4.92 -14.01
N GLY A 69 9.17 5.17 -14.59
CA GLY A 69 7.92 5.43 -13.89
C GLY A 69 7.09 4.15 -13.76
N PHE A 70 6.61 3.87 -12.56
CA PHE A 70 5.82 2.70 -12.17
C PHE A 70 4.36 3.10 -11.93
N THR A 71 3.43 2.28 -12.41
CA THR A 71 1.99 2.47 -12.22
C THR A 71 1.34 1.17 -11.75
N PHE A 72 0.78 1.20 -10.54
CA PHE A 72 0.06 0.09 -9.95
C PHE A 72 -1.43 0.23 -10.30
N ASN A 73 -1.94 -0.55 -11.24
CA ASN A 73 -3.33 -0.44 -11.69
C ASN A 73 -4.27 -1.27 -10.83
N VAL A 74 -5.49 -0.79 -10.59
CA VAL A 74 -6.53 -1.44 -9.76
C VAL A 74 -6.86 -2.88 -10.21
N ASN A 75 -6.63 -3.21 -11.49
CA ASN A 75 -6.83 -4.56 -12.02
C ASN A 75 -5.66 -5.53 -11.72
N GLY A 76 -4.67 -5.13 -10.93
CA GLY A 76 -3.50 -5.92 -10.58
C GLY A 76 -2.36 -5.87 -11.60
N VAL A 77 -2.46 -5.04 -12.65
CA VAL A 77 -1.37 -4.85 -13.62
C VAL A 77 -0.38 -3.81 -13.10
N LEU A 78 0.90 -4.17 -13.02
CA LEU A 78 1.99 -3.26 -12.71
C LEU A 78 2.65 -2.83 -14.03
N GLY A 79 2.59 -1.55 -14.36
CA GLY A 79 3.31 -1.00 -15.51
C GLY A 79 4.61 -0.36 -15.07
N ALA A 80 5.66 -0.46 -15.89
CA ALA A 80 6.89 0.31 -15.75
C ALA A 80 7.33 0.87 -17.11
N THR A 81 7.72 2.14 -17.19
CA THR A 81 8.14 2.77 -18.45
C THR A 81 9.18 3.86 -18.22
N ASP A 82 10.23 3.89 -19.04
CA ASP A 82 11.21 4.99 -19.09
C ASP A 82 10.88 6.01 -20.21
N GLY A 83 9.71 5.87 -20.83
CA GLY A 83 9.27 6.64 -22.00
C GLY A 83 9.69 6.06 -23.35
N ASN A 84 10.63 5.10 -23.39
CA ASN A 84 11.08 4.41 -24.61
C ASN A 84 10.62 2.95 -24.63
N ALA A 85 10.79 2.25 -23.51
CA ALA A 85 10.39 0.88 -23.25
C ALA A 85 9.23 0.85 -22.25
N ALA A 86 8.32 -0.11 -22.42
CA ALA A 86 7.22 -0.35 -21.50
C ALA A 86 7.20 -1.83 -21.12
N LEU A 87 7.21 -2.08 -19.82
CA LEU A 87 7.14 -3.40 -19.20
C LEU A 87 5.81 -3.55 -18.48
N SER A 88 5.34 -4.79 -18.39
CA SER A 88 4.14 -5.15 -17.67
C SER A 88 4.43 -6.33 -16.76
N GLY A 89 4.15 -6.13 -15.49
CA GLY A 89 4.13 -7.13 -14.44
C GLY A 89 2.75 -7.26 -13.82
N ALA A 90 2.72 -7.90 -12.66
CA ALA A 90 1.57 -8.01 -11.79
C ALA A 90 1.92 -7.52 -10.38
N TRP A 91 0.91 -7.08 -9.65
CA TRP A 91 1.07 -6.74 -8.23
C TRP A 91 -0.19 -7.06 -7.44
N SER A 92 -0.03 -7.31 -6.15
CA SER A 92 -1.14 -7.39 -5.20
C SER A 92 -0.70 -7.12 -3.77
N ILE A 93 -1.63 -6.62 -2.95
CA ILE A 93 -1.45 -6.55 -1.50
C ILE A 93 -2.46 -7.47 -0.83
N ALA A 94 -1.97 -8.39 0.00
CA ALA A 94 -2.75 -9.40 0.72
C ALA A 94 -2.20 -9.63 2.12
N VAL A 95 -3.02 -10.21 3.00
CA VAL A 95 -2.53 -10.71 4.29
C VAL A 95 -1.69 -11.95 4.02
N SER A 96 -0.53 -12.07 4.66
CA SER A 96 0.37 -13.19 4.47
C SER A 96 -0.30 -14.49 4.92
N ASP A 97 -0.01 -15.58 4.21
CA ASP A 97 -0.47 -16.93 4.60
C ASP A 97 0.44 -17.55 5.68
N ALA A 98 1.45 -16.81 6.17
CA ALA A 98 2.38 -17.24 7.21
C ALA A 98 1.75 -17.15 8.61
N ASP A 99 2.37 -17.83 9.59
CA ASP A 99 1.82 -18.05 10.93
C ASP A 99 1.48 -16.77 11.74
N ASP A 100 1.89 -15.58 11.28
CA ASP A 100 1.49 -14.28 11.81
C ASP A 100 0.36 -13.68 10.97
N ALA A 101 -0.88 -14.05 11.34
CA ALA A 101 -2.14 -13.76 10.63
C ALA A 101 -2.50 -12.28 10.36
N ASP A 102 -1.62 -11.36 10.70
CA ASP A 102 -1.81 -9.92 10.54
C ASP A 102 -0.71 -9.28 9.69
N ASP A 103 0.24 -10.07 9.16
CA ASP A 103 1.30 -9.54 8.31
C ASP A 103 0.78 -9.26 6.89
N VAL A 104 1.32 -8.26 6.22
CA VAL A 104 0.83 -7.78 4.92
C VAL A 104 1.93 -7.81 3.87
N ASP A 105 1.69 -8.61 2.83
CA ASP A 105 2.62 -8.79 1.73
C ASP A 105 2.23 -7.91 0.54
N PHE A 106 3.22 -7.18 0.03
CA PHE A 106 3.21 -6.51 -1.25
C PHE A 106 3.89 -7.41 -2.29
N ASN A 107 3.07 -8.17 -3.00
CA ASN A 107 3.54 -9.06 -4.04
C ASN A 107 3.81 -8.28 -5.32
N ILE A 108 5.01 -8.45 -5.89
CA ILE A 108 5.42 -7.90 -7.18
C ILE A 108 5.87 -9.05 -8.07
N VAL A 109 5.52 -9.01 -9.35
CA VAL A 109 5.99 -9.99 -10.34
C VAL A 109 6.29 -9.31 -11.66
N PHE A 110 7.54 -9.42 -12.11
CA PHE A 110 7.95 -9.28 -13.50
C PHE A 110 8.60 -10.59 -13.97
N ASN A 111 8.59 -10.84 -15.28
CA ASN A 111 9.16 -12.07 -15.85
C ASN A 111 10.32 -11.78 -16.82
N ALA A 112 10.75 -10.52 -16.93
CA ALA A 112 11.85 -10.01 -17.75
C ALA A 112 11.80 -8.47 -17.77
N PRO A 113 12.93 -7.80 -18.07
CA PRO A 113 14.30 -8.37 -18.13
C PRO A 113 14.80 -8.73 -16.72
N ASP A 114 15.99 -9.34 -16.63
CA ASP A 114 16.60 -9.84 -15.39
C ASP A 114 16.52 -8.82 -14.24
N ASP A 115 16.93 -7.56 -14.46
CA ASP A 115 16.85 -6.49 -13.44
C ASP A 115 15.42 -6.29 -12.89
N PHE A 116 14.37 -6.50 -13.69
CA PHE A 116 12.99 -6.42 -13.21
C PHE A 116 12.52 -7.72 -12.56
N GLU A 117 13.05 -8.87 -12.97
CA GLU A 117 12.79 -10.14 -12.28
C GLU A 117 13.23 -10.07 -10.81
N GLU A 118 14.34 -9.38 -10.51
CA GLU A 118 14.85 -9.15 -9.14
C GLU A 118 13.88 -8.37 -8.25
N LEU A 119 12.95 -7.57 -8.80
CA LEU A 119 11.90 -6.95 -8.01
C LEU A 119 10.79 -7.92 -7.58
N SER A 120 10.79 -9.15 -8.08
CA SER A 120 9.67 -10.09 -7.95
C SER A 120 9.72 -10.89 -6.67
N GLU A 121 9.12 -10.35 -5.61
CA GLU A 121 9.02 -11.02 -4.31
C GLU A 121 7.65 -10.78 -3.65
N ASP A 122 7.41 -11.50 -2.56
CA ASP A 122 6.31 -11.29 -1.60
C ASP A 122 6.70 -10.30 -0.48
N TRP A 123 7.15 -9.11 -0.88
CA TRP A 123 7.70 -8.10 0.02
C TRP A 123 6.85 -7.81 1.26
N HIS A 124 7.46 -7.77 2.44
CA HIS A 124 6.82 -7.25 3.65
C HIS A 124 6.78 -5.71 3.63
N ILE A 125 5.63 -5.13 4.00
CA ILE A 125 5.47 -3.67 4.08
C ILE A 125 5.96 -3.15 5.43
N VAL A 126 7.13 -2.51 5.42
CA VAL A 126 7.74 -1.93 6.63
C VAL A 126 7.04 -0.63 7.03
N LYS A 127 6.81 0.25 6.05
CA LYS A 127 6.23 1.57 6.29
C LYS A 127 5.59 2.14 5.03
N TYR A 128 4.53 2.91 5.21
CA TYR A 128 3.92 3.68 4.13
C TYR A 128 3.55 5.09 4.57
N THR A 129 3.50 6.00 3.60
CA THR A 129 2.99 7.36 3.70
C THR A 129 2.26 7.70 2.41
N GLN A 130 1.72 8.92 2.29
CA GLN A 130 1.07 9.36 1.05
C GLN A 130 1.99 9.39 -0.19
N SER A 131 3.31 9.39 -0.01
CA SER A 131 4.28 9.54 -1.10
C SER A 131 5.47 8.58 -1.04
N LYS A 132 5.47 7.60 -0.11
CA LYS A 132 6.55 6.64 0.07
C LYS A 132 6.03 5.31 0.56
N ILE A 133 6.54 4.20 0.02
CA ILE A 133 6.34 2.84 0.53
C ILE A 133 7.72 2.18 0.68
N GLU A 134 8.02 1.70 1.88
CA GLU A 134 9.26 1.02 2.24
C GLU A 134 8.95 -0.47 2.48
N LEU A 135 9.71 -1.33 1.81
CA LEU A 135 9.52 -2.76 1.74
C LEU A 135 10.80 -3.49 2.11
N ASN A 136 10.68 -4.71 2.66
CA ASN A 136 11.80 -5.64 2.80
C ASN A 136 11.37 -7.09 2.53
N HIS A 137 12.31 -7.94 2.16
CA HIS A 137 12.09 -9.37 2.02
C HIS A 137 13.25 -10.09 2.73
N VAL A 138 12.95 -11.13 3.51
CA VAL A 138 13.98 -11.93 4.18
C VAL A 138 13.99 -13.31 3.54
N SER A 139 15.09 -13.62 2.86
CA SER A 139 15.24 -14.91 2.18
C SER A 139 15.17 -16.08 3.19
N GLY A 140 14.34 -17.08 2.88
CA GLY A 140 14.11 -18.22 3.79
C GLY A 140 15.34 -19.13 4.03
N GLY A 141 16.42 -18.93 3.28
CA GLY A 141 17.65 -19.74 3.33
C GLY A 141 18.77 -19.11 4.14
N SER A 142 19.45 -18.11 3.55
CA SER A 142 20.59 -17.42 4.17
C SER A 142 20.16 -16.41 5.25
N GLY A 143 18.91 -15.95 5.20
CA GLY A 143 18.43 -14.88 6.06
C GLY A 143 18.91 -13.50 5.63
N ASP A 144 19.45 -13.38 4.42
CA ASP A 144 19.77 -12.09 3.81
C ASP A 144 18.46 -11.31 3.61
N THR A 145 18.57 -9.98 3.72
CA THR A 145 17.42 -9.08 3.67
C THR A 145 17.59 -8.09 2.54
N ASP A 146 16.60 -8.08 1.67
CA ASP A 146 16.50 -7.16 0.55
C ASP A 146 15.63 -5.98 0.95
N TYR A 147 15.83 -4.84 0.29
CA TYR A 147 15.08 -3.61 0.56
C TYR A 147 14.63 -2.96 -0.73
N LEU A 148 13.38 -2.54 -0.77
CA LEU A 148 12.81 -1.83 -1.91
C LEU A 148 12.01 -0.63 -1.41
N THR A 149 12.23 0.54 -2.03
CA THR A 149 11.48 1.75 -1.73
C THR A 149 10.91 2.36 -3.00
N PHE A 150 9.60 2.61 -2.98
CA PHE A 150 8.93 3.42 -3.98
C PHE A 150 8.63 4.81 -3.43
N GLU A 151 8.91 5.84 -4.22
CA GLU A 151 8.49 7.22 -3.96
C GLU A 151 7.65 7.76 -5.11
N LYS A 152 6.72 8.65 -4.78
CA LYS A 152 5.81 9.24 -5.76
C LYS A 152 6.53 10.31 -6.59
N ASN A 153 6.26 10.35 -7.91
CA ASN A 153 6.83 11.36 -8.83
C ASN A 153 6.27 12.77 -8.61
#